data_AF-A0A2V9UYN9-F1
#
_entry.id   AF-A0A2V9UYN9-F1
#
_cell.length_a   1.000
_cell.length_b   1.000
_cell.length_c   1.000
_cell.angle_alpha   90.00
_cell.angle_beta   90.00
_cell.angle_gamma   90.00
#
_symmetry.space_group_name_H-M   'P 1'
#
loop_
_entity.id
_entity.type
_entity.pdbx_description
1 polymer ?
#
loop_
_entity_poly.entity_id
_entity_poly.type
_entity_poly.pdbx_seq_one_letter_code
_entity_poly.pdbx_strand_id
1 'polypeptide(L)'
;MVPAGSPLGGFVGNAFRLMLAPAISKEILTMTRPYSELWLDATQGMLRNRLLWIVLACSLVVAPAFAQHLHELYYNNVNWTDTDLTSLTGGPILYPQGVAAFYTPNNDLHVFYASNVSLNFHVHQLYFNGSSWSDQDLTAVTGGVSSSNSSGMSGFAIGNAQYVYFCGSDGSVHEYSYGNNGNFNWVDARLPSVYPKGCEFAPAGLVAFTTATNNTRHVFFHSHATQTTRTIRHLVFNGKVWKNQNITALSKGAKAQSANYLSGFSIGDAQYVYFTDKNGHVHEFSFVSSWQDLDVTAASGGVPGGTFTGSGTASFVVPGTTQREVYYAAGNNQDVHRATFHNNTWTDSDLSSLTGTSGVISQSQITGFATTPNNQLHVYFSSFGNGDVNQLFYNGSAWSESTLPSVPVIVIGGPCTMAGFAIGNLQHVYYVSQN
;
A
#
# COMPACT_ATOMS: atom_id res chain seq x y z
N MET A 1 -39.24 13.21 77.68
CA MET A 1 -37.83 13.62 77.88
C MET A 1 -37.30 13.96 76.50
N VAL A 2 -37.13 15.21 76.03
CA VAL A 2 -36.97 16.53 76.68
C VAL A 2 -35.67 16.61 77.51
N PRO A 3 -34.75 17.58 77.28
CA PRO A 3 -34.33 18.20 75.99
C PRO A 3 -32.81 18.62 75.94
N ALA A 4 -32.43 19.35 74.88
CA ALA A 4 -31.50 20.52 74.84
C ALA A 4 -30.01 20.42 75.26
N GLY A 5 -29.15 21.24 74.61
CA GLY A 5 -27.73 21.38 74.99
C GLY A 5 -26.79 22.20 74.07
N SER A 6 -27.21 23.32 73.47
CA SER A 6 -26.32 24.37 72.93
C SER A 6 -25.66 25.17 74.08
N PRO A 7 -24.50 25.88 73.96
CA PRO A 7 -24.43 27.16 73.20
C PRO A 7 -23.02 27.74 72.78
N LEU A 8 -23.01 28.94 72.15
CA LEU A 8 -21.88 29.90 71.91
C LEU A 8 -20.72 29.42 71.00
N GLY A 9 -20.00 30.20 70.16
CA GLY A 9 -19.96 31.61 69.70
C GLY A 9 -18.63 31.82 68.91
N GLY A 10 -18.31 32.89 68.14
CA GLY A 10 -19.00 34.11 67.69
C GLY A 10 -17.98 35.19 67.19
N PHE A 11 -18.25 35.91 66.08
CA PHE A 11 -17.39 36.98 65.44
C PHE A 11 -16.05 36.49 64.80
N VAL A 12 -15.38 37.13 63.81
CA VAL A 12 -15.45 38.41 63.04
C VAL A 12 -15.14 38.05 61.54
N GLY A 13 -15.48 38.77 60.45
CA GLY A 13 -16.26 39.98 60.20
C GLY A 13 -15.63 40.93 59.13
N ASN A 14 -16.47 41.65 58.35
CA ASN A 14 -16.18 42.78 57.42
C ASN A 14 -15.44 42.51 56.07
N ALA A 15 -15.69 43.24 54.97
CA ALA A 15 -16.81 44.09 54.53
C ALA A 15 -16.57 44.51 53.06
N PHE A 16 -17.62 44.79 52.26
CA PHE A 16 -17.52 45.73 51.14
C PHE A 16 -18.83 46.51 50.92
N ARG A 17 -18.70 47.81 50.65
CA ARG A 17 -19.82 48.77 50.63
C ARG A 17 -20.45 48.91 49.24
N LEU A 18 -21.77 49.09 49.22
CA LEU A 18 -22.52 49.74 48.15
C LEU A 18 -22.35 51.27 48.26
N MET A 19 -22.10 51.98 47.15
CA MET A 19 -22.30 53.44 47.04
C MET A 19 -22.63 53.86 45.60
N LEU A 20 -23.38 54.94 45.46
CA LEU A 20 -24.01 55.40 44.21
C LEU A 20 -23.07 56.23 43.32
N ALA A 21 -23.48 56.40 42.05
CA ALA A 21 -22.81 57.17 41.00
C ALA A 21 -22.87 58.70 41.20
N PRO A 22 -22.04 59.45 40.43
CA PRO A 22 -22.35 60.81 40.02
C PRO A 22 -22.45 61.00 38.48
N ALA A 23 -23.15 62.07 38.12
CA ALA A 23 -23.58 62.55 36.81
C ALA A 23 -22.60 62.47 35.61
N ILE A 24 -23.19 62.29 34.41
CA ILE A 24 -22.57 62.60 33.10
C ILE A 24 -23.12 63.95 32.61
N SER A 25 -22.23 64.85 32.17
CA SER A 25 -22.58 66.14 31.57
C SER A 25 -23.08 66.00 30.13
N LYS A 26 -24.02 66.87 29.73
CA LYS A 26 -24.43 67.00 28.33
C LYS A 26 -23.36 67.72 27.52
N GLU A 27 -22.85 67.07 26.48
CA GLU A 27 -22.44 67.76 25.25
C GLU A 27 -23.31 67.28 24.08
N ILE A 28 -23.71 68.22 23.23
CA ILE A 28 -24.59 67.99 22.10
C ILE A 28 -23.72 67.96 20.84
N LEU A 29 -23.48 66.76 20.31
CA LEU A 29 -23.02 66.58 18.94
C LEU A 29 -24.23 66.27 18.06
N THR A 30 -24.55 67.20 17.16
CA THR A 30 -25.68 67.10 16.24
C THR A 30 -25.44 66.02 15.19
N MET A 31 -25.96 64.81 15.42
CA MET A 31 -26.02 63.75 14.41
C MET A 31 -27.09 64.08 13.34
N THR A 32 -26.65 64.60 12.19
CA THR A 32 -27.43 64.63 10.95
C THR A 32 -27.07 63.45 10.05
N ARG A 33 -27.45 62.23 10.46
CA ARG A 33 -27.57 61.07 9.56
C ARG A 33 -28.82 60.26 9.90
N PRO A 34 -29.59 59.78 8.90
CA PRO A 34 -30.79 58.99 9.14
C PRO A 34 -30.44 57.59 9.68
N TYR A 35 -31.34 57.05 10.50
CA TYR A 35 -31.20 55.75 11.19
C TYR A 35 -31.05 54.52 10.26
N SER A 36 -31.20 54.69 8.94
CA SER A 36 -31.07 53.63 7.94
C SER A 36 -29.63 53.26 7.58
N GLU A 37 -28.64 54.12 7.82
CA GLU A 37 -27.23 53.82 7.46
C GLU A 37 -26.45 53.09 8.55
N LEU A 38 -26.87 53.20 9.82
CA LEU A 38 -26.16 52.58 10.97
C LEU A 38 -26.24 51.04 11.02
N TRP A 39 -27.13 50.43 10.23
CA TRP A 39 -27.30 48.97 10.18
C TRP A 39 -26.45 48.27 9.12
N LEU A 40 -25.90 49.00 8.14
CA LEU A 40 -25.06 48.42 7.08
C LEU A 40 -23.59 48.29 7.50
N ASP A 41 -23.01 49.32 8.14
CA ASP A 41 -21.58 49.31 8.49
C ASP A 41 -21.25 48.37 9.66
N ALA A 42 -22.11 48.30 10.69
CA ALA A 42 -21.88 47.42 11.83
C ALA A 42 -21.97 45.93 11.44
N THR A 43 -22.91 45.58 10.56
CA THR A 43 -23.08 44.19 10.09
C THR A 43 -22.03 43.80 9.06
N GLN A 44 -21.72 44.65 8.07
CA GLN A 44 -20.65 44.37 7.11
C GLN A 44 -19.26 44.36 7.75
N GLY A 45 -18.95 45.26 8.69
CA GLY A 45 -17.69 45.25 9.42
C GLY A 45 -17.48 43.96 10.21
N MET A 46 -18.48 43.52 10.97
CA MET A 46 -18.39 42.29 11.77
C MET A 46 -18.44 41.01 10.92
N LEU A 47 -19.21 40.97 9.83
CA LEU A 47 -19.22 39.85 8.88
C LEU A 47 -17.91 39.77 8.11
N ARG A 48 -17.36 40.89 7.64
CA ARG A 48 -16.09 40.91 6.89
C ARG A 48 -14.91 40.54 7.78
N ASN A 49 -14.88 40.97 9.05
CA ASN A 49 -13.88 40.48 10.00
C ASN A 49 -14.08 38.99 10.33
N ARG A 50 -15.31 38.51 10.53
CA ARG A 50 -15.55 37.08 10.79
C ARG A 50 -15.25 36.19 9.58
N LEU A 51 -15.54 36.63 8.35
CA LEU A 51 -15.08 35.95 7.14
C LEU A 51 -13.56 36.04 6.99
N LEU A 52 -12.92 37.16 7.33
CA LEU A 52 -11.46 37.25 7.31
C LEU A 52 -10.84 36.30 8.33
N TRP A 53 -11.37 36.19 9.55
CA TRP A 53 -10.90 35.23 10.56
C TRP A 53 -11.30 33.78 10.27
N ILE A 54 -12.41 33.51 9.56
CA ILE A 54 -12.75 32.16 9.10
C ILE A 54 -11.86 31.76 7.92
N VAL A 55 -11.63 32.65 6.94
CA VAL A 55 -10.70 32.39 5.83
C VAL A 55 -9.27 32.27 6.36
N LEU A 56 -8.85 33.13 7.29
CA LEU A 56 -7.52 33.05 7.91
C LEU A 56 -7.39 31.85 8.86
N ALA A 57 -8.44 31.43 9.57
CA ALA A 57 -8.40 30.19 10.36
C ALA A 57 -8.47 28.93 9.47
N CYS A 58 -9.18 28.97 8.34
CA CYS A 58 -9.21 27.89 7.35
C CYS A 58 -7.97 27.88 6.43
N SER A 59 -7.16 28.95 6.40
CA SER A 59 -5.85 28.96 5.73
C SER A 59 -4.65 28.85 6.70
N LEU A 60 -4.86 29.07 8.00
CA LEU A 60 -3.90 28.77 9.07
C LEU A 60 -4.11 27.37 9.68
N VAL A 61 -5.24 26.71 9.40
CA VAL A 61 -5.30 25.25 9.34
C VAL A 61 -4.95 24.83 7.91
N VAL A 62 -3.66 24.97 7.57
CA VAL A 62 -3.05 23.98 6.69
C VAL A 62 -3.14 22.67 7.46
N ALA A 63 -4.18 21.87 7.19
CA ALA A 63 -4.13 20.47 7.53
C ALA A 63 -2.82 19.95 6.95
N PRO A 64 -1.98 19.23 7.72
CA PRO A 64 -0.73 18.72 7.18
C PRO A 64 -1.08 17.98 5.91
N ALA A 65 -0.47 18.39 4.79
CA ALA A 65 -0.61 17.63 3.57
C ALA A 65 -0.02 16.27 3.92
N PHE A 66 -0.87 15.24 4.00
CA PHE A 66 -0.47 13.85 4.25
C PHE A 66 0.22 13.31 2.99
N ALA A 67 1.30 13.98 2.61
CA ALA A 67 2.17 13.62 1.51
C ALA A 67 2.82 12.31 1.90
N GLN A 68 2.51 11.27 1.14
CA GLN A 68 3.21 10.01 1.30
C GLN A 68 4.46 10.02 0.42
N HIS A 69 5.53 9.50 0.97
CA HIS A 69 6.84 9.40 0.35
C HIS A 69 7.16 7.92 0.11
N LEU A 70 7.93 7.64 -0.93
CA LEU A 70 8.51 6.33 -1.20
C LEU A 70 9.87 6.25 -0.54
N HIS A 71 10.03 5.32 0.39
CA HIS A 71 11.27 5.08 1.11
C HIS A 71 11.90 3.77 0.63
N GLU A 72 13.23 3.72 0.65
CA GLU A 72 14.03 2.49 0.53
C GLU A 72 14.64 2.15 1.89
N LEU A 73 14.29 0.98 2.43
CA LEU A 73 15.07 0.28 3.43
C LEU A 73 16.08 -0.61 2.71
N TYR A 74 17.36 -0.29 2.87
CA TYR A 74 18.47 -1.03 2.28
C TYR A 74 19.31 -1.71 3.37
N TYR A 75 19.48 -3.04 3.26
CA TYR A 75 20.41 -3.80 4.09
C TYR A 75 21.73 -4.04 3.35
N ASN A 76 22.80 -3.43 3.84
CA ASN A 76 24.12 -3.50 3.22
C ASN A 76 24.99 -4.68 3.70
N ASN A 77 24.36 -5.76 4.20
CA ASN A 77 25.02 -6.89 4.89
C ASN A 77 25.72 -6.51 6.22
N VAL A 78 25.48 -5.31 6.75
CA VAL A 78 25.94 -4.89 8.10
C VAL A 78 24.80 -4.22 8.85
N ASN A 79 24.27 -3.12 8.29
CA ASN A 79 23.22 -2.29 8.89
C ASN A 79 22.08 -2.08 7.88
N TRP A 80 20.91 -1.75 8.42
CA TRP A 80 19.82 -1.17 7.67
C TRP A 80 19.99 0.35 7.56
N THR A 81 19.56 0.93 6.44
CA THR A 81 19.45 2.38 6.24
C THR A 81 18.11 2.67 5.57
N ASP A 82 17.37 3.64 6.10
CA ASP A 82 16.19 4.20 5.43
C ASP A 82 16.62 5.41 4.59
N THR A 83 16.05 5.53 3.39
CA THR A 83 16.23 6.67 2.50
C THR A 83 14.91 7.06 1.87
N ASP A 84 14.40 8.25 2.17
CA ASP A 84 13.29 8.87 1.45
C ASP A 84 13.72 9.20 0.00
N LEU A 85 13.32 8.33 -0.93
CA LEU A 85 13.65 8.48 -2.35
C LEU A 85 12.83 9.58 -3.02
N THR A 86 11.63 9.90 -2.53
CA THR A 86 10.79 10.99 -3.03
C THR A 86 11.47 12.34 -2.79
N SER A 87 11.93 12.60 -1.57
CA SER A 87 12.70 13.81 -1.24
C SER A 87 14.08 13.82 -1.93
N LEU A 88 14.79 12.69 -1.94
CA LEU A 88 16.12 12.58 -2.57
C LEU A 88 16.10 12.93 -4.07
N THR A 89 15.06 12.52 -4.80
CA THR A 89 14.93 12.75 -6.25
C THR A 89 14.17 14.03 -6.60
N GLY A 90 13.46 14.64 -5.63
CA GLY A 90 12.46 15.67 -5.91
C GLY A 90 11.24 15.15 -6.67
N GLY A 91 11.00 13.82 -6.62
CA GLY A 91 9.88 13.17 -7.27
C GLY A 91 8.52 13.58 -6.66
N PRO A 92 7.41 13.38 -7.38
CA PRO A 92 6.08 13.71 -6.90
C PRO A 92 5.65 12.87 -5.68
N ILE A 93 4.88 13.50 -4.80
CA ILE A 93 4.27 12.85 -3.63
C ILE A 93 3.21 11.81 -4.02
N LEU A 94 3.05 10.83 -3.14
CA LEU A 94 2.21 9.66 -3.34
C LEU A 94 0.89 9.75 -2.59
N TYR A 95 0.01 8.84 -2.98
CA TYR A 95 -1.08 8.29 -2.18
C TYR A 95 -0.98 6.76 -2.32
N PRO A 96 -1.69 5.92 -1.55
CA PRO A 96 -1.41 4.49 -1.58
C PRO A 96 -1.79 3.87 -2.93
N GLN A 97 -0.77 3.47 -3.69
CA GLN A 97 -0.83 2.87 -5.03
C GLN A 97 0.14 1.70 -5.10
N GLY A 98 -0.07 0.78 -6.05
CA GLY A 98 0.85 -0.34 -6.30
C GLY A 98 2.28 0.12 -6.53
N VAL A 99 3.21 -0.46 -5.78
CA VAL A 99 4.65 -0.34 -5.98
C VAL A 99 5.15 -1.64 -6.61
N ALA A 100 5.99 -1.53 -7.64
CA ALA A 100 6.73 -2.66 -8.20
C ALA A 100 8.24 -2.35 -8.14
N ALA A 101 9.06 -3.34 -7.79
CA ALA A 101 10.51 -3.15 -7.71
C ALA A 101 11.27 -4.37 -8.24
N PHE A 102 12.32 -4.14 -9.01
CA PHE A 102 13.25 -5.17 -9.47
C PHE A 102 14.61 -4.54 -9.86
N TYR A 103 15.60 -5.40 -10.11
CA TYR A 103 16.89 -5.00 -10.65
C TYR A 103 17.11 -5.61 -12.05
N THR A 104 17.96 -4.98 -12.86
CA THR A 104 18.46 -5.56 -14.12
C THR A 104 19.86 -6.15 -13.94
N PRO A 105 20.36 -7.03 -14.84
CA PRO A 105 21.64 -7.75 -14.69
C PRO A 105 22.90 -6.89 -14.55
N ASN A 106 22.83 -5.58 -14.82
CA ASN A 106 23.87 -4.60 -14.56
C ASN A 106 23.81 -3.97 -13.15
N ASN A 107 22.93 -4.46 -12.28
CA ASN A 107 22.63 -3.95 -10.94
C ASN A 107 22.04 -2.52 -10.92
N ASP A 108 21.44 -2.06 -12.03
CA ASP A 108 20.55 -0.91 -11.94
C ASP A 108 19.29 -1.32 -11.16
N LEU A 109 18.87 -0.47 -10.22
CA LEU A 109 17.69 -0.68 -9.39
C LEU A 109 16.54 0.13 -9.98
N HIS A 110 15.36 -0.47 -10.04
CA HIS A 110 14.16 0.18 -10.55
C HIS A 110 13.00 -0.03 -9.58
N VAL A 111 12.38 1.08 -9.15
CA VAL A 111 11.12 1.06 -8.40
C VAL A 111 10.10 1.94 -9.11
N PHE A 112 8.92 1.40 -9.30
CA PHE A 112 7.82 2.00 -10.05
C PHE A 112 6.64 2.21 -9.12
N TYR A 113 5.96 3.34 -9.32
CA TYR A 113 4.86 3.78 -8.47
C TYR A 113 3.90 4.66 -9.28
N ALA A 114 2.69 4.89 -8.78
CA ALA A 114 1.80 5.91 -9.32
C ALA A 114 1.69 7.11 -8.35
N SER A 115 1.91 8.31 -8.85
CA SER A 115 1.85 9.55 -8.06
C SER A 115 0.41 9.99 -7.78
N ASN A 116 0.19 10.99 -6.93
CA ASN A 116 -1.14 11.61 -6.74
C ASN A 116 -1.12 13.14 -6.87
N VAL A 117 -0.17 13.69 -7.63
CA VAL A 117 -0.10 15.15 -7.82
C VAL A 117 -1.29 15.59 -8.68
N SER A 118 -2.16 16.41 -8.11
CA SER A 118 -3.38 16.91 -8.76
C SER A 118 -4.33 15.81 -9.28
N LEU A 119 -4.38 14.64 -8.63
CA LEU A 119 -5.17 13.47 -9.05
C LEU A 119 -4.79 12.93 -10.45
N ASN A 120 -3.57 13.18 -10.92
CA ASN A 120 -3.16 12.78 -12.27
C ASN A 120 -2.85 11.27 -12.40
N PHE A 121 -2.46 10.60 -11.31
CA PHE A 121 -2.07 9.17 -11.26
C PHE A 121 -1.05 8.76 -12.34
N HIS A 122 -0.09 9.63 -12.65
CA HIS A 122 1.01 9.27 -13.55
C HIS A 122 1.82 8.13 -12.94
N VAL A 123 2.26 7.20 -13.78
CA VAL A 123 3.21 6.14 -13.41
C VAL A 123 4.62 6.67 -13.61
N HIS A 124 5.42 6.58 -12.54
CA HIS A 124 6.80 7.02 -12.49
C HIS A 124 7.73 5.83 -12.24
N GLN A 125 9.01 6.05 -12.53
CA GLN A 125 10.12 5.21 -12.12
C GLN A 125 11.11 6.05 -11.32
N LEU A 126 11.47 5.62 -10.10
CA LEU A 126 12.78 5.97 -9.54
C LEU A 126 13.77 4.89 -9.97
N TYR A 127 14.94 5.31 -10.44
CA TYR A 127 16.01 4.37 -10.81
C TYR A 127 17.37 4.78 -10.30
N PHE A 128 18.17 3.79 -9.93
CA PHE A 128 19.55 3.94 -9.52
C PHE A 128 20.47 3.42 -10.62
N ASN A 129 21.30 4.30 -11.17
CA ASN A 129 22.21 4.02 -12.30
C ASN A 129 23.64 3.61 -11.86
N GLY A 130 23.79 3.09 -10.63
CA GLY A 130 25.09 2.83 -10.01
C GLY A 130 25.77 4.06 -9.37
N SER A 131 25.18 5.25 -9.43
CA SER A 131 25.73 6.46 -8.79
C SER A 131 24.70 7.38 -8.13
N SER A 132 23.50 7.51 -8.69
CA SER A 132 22.45 8.38 -8.18
C SER A 132 21.06 7.83 -8.46
N TRP A 133 20.12 8.08 -7.55
CA TRP A 133 18.70 7.94 -7.81
C TRP A 133 18.20 9.06 -8.72
N SER A 134 17.18 8.80 -9.55
CA SER A 134 16.53 9.80 -10.41
C SER A 134 15.08 9.41 -10.69
N ASP A 135 14.17 10.39 -10.71
CA ASP A 135 12.77 10.19 -11.13
C ASP A 135 12.60 10.30 -12.65
N GLN A 136 11.66 9.53 -13.19
CA GLN A 136 11.18 9.66 -14.57
C GLN A 136 9.67 9.44 -14.63
N ASP A 137 8.92 10.46 -15.07
CA ASP A 137 7.49 10.36 -15.40
C ASP A 137 7.30 9.54 -16.69
N LEU A 138 6.99 8.25 -16.54
CA LEU A 138 6.82 7.34 -17.67
C LEU A 138 5.52 7.61 -18.43
N THR A 139 4.49 8.15 -17.78
CA THR A 139 3.24 8.54 -18.44
C THR A 139 3.47 9.73 -19.38
N ALA A 140 4.22 10.75 -18.95
CA ALA A 140 4.62 11.86 -19.81
C ALA A 140 5.58 11.44 -20.94
N VAL A 141 6.54 10.57 -20.67
CA VAL A 141 7.51 10.07 -21.67
C VAL A 141 6.83 9.21 -22.76
N THR A 142 5.87 8.37 -22.38
CA THR A 142 5.16 7.49 -23.34
C THR A 142 3.99 8.16 -24.05
N GLY A 143 3.39 9.19 -23.44
CA GLY A 143 2.05 9.68 -23.82
C GLY A 143 0.94 8.67 -23.53
N GLY A 144 1.21 7.68 -22.66
CA GLY A 144 0.26 6.64 -22.26
C GLY A 144 -0.83 7.14 -21.32
N VAL A 145 -1.68 6.22 -20.84
CA VAL A 145 -2.71 6.56 -19.85
C VAL A 145 -2.15 6.56 -18.43
N SER A 146 -2.67 7.45 -17.60
CA SER A 146 -2.49 7.40 -16.15
C SER A 146 -2.99 6.07 -15.56
N SER A 147 -2.40 5.67 -14.43
CA SER A 147 -2.91 4.59 -13.58
C SER A 147 -4.35 4.87 -13.11
N SER A 148 -5.10 3.80 -12.86
CA SER A 148 -6.32 3.84 -12.06
C SER A 148 -5.98 4.02 -10.57
N ASN A 149 -6.94 4.53 -9.81
CA ASN A 149 -6.78 4.66 -8.36
C ASN A 149 -6.74 3.27 -7.69
N SER A 150 -5.83 3.12 -6.72
CA SER A 150 -5.44 1.87 -6.06
C SER A 150 -5.11 0.73 -7.03
N SER A 151 -4.51 1.04 -8.19
CA SER A 151 -3.99 0.00 -9.08
C SER A 151 -2.92 -0.80 -8.36
N GLY A 152 -3.00 -2.13 -8.41
CA GLY A 152 -1.81 -2.97 -8.21
C GLY A 152 -0.78 -2.70 -9.31
N MET A 153 0.48 -2.91 -8.99
CA MET A 153 1.59 -2.80 -9.94
C MET A 153 2.51 -3.99 -9.73
N SER A 154 3.02 -4.55 -10.82
CA SER A 154 4.01 -5.64 -10.77
C SER A 154 4.86 -5.59 -12.02
N GLY A 155 6.11 -6.03 -11.94
CA GLY A 155 7.05 -5.94 -13.05
C GLY A 155 8.27 -6.83 -12.84
N PHE A 156 9.00 -7.03 -13.93
CA PHE A 156 10.20 -7.86 -13.95
C PHE A 156 11.10 -7.47 -15.13
N ALA A 157 12.36 -7.89 -15.06
CA ALA A 157 13.32 -7.82 -16.17
C ALA A 157 13.45 -9.16 -16.91
N ILE A 158 13.69 -9.12 -18.22
CA ILE A 158 14.17 -10.24 -19.04
C ILE A 158 15.47 -9.78 -19.70
N GLY A 159 16.61 -10.18 -19.13
CA GLY A 159 17.88 -9.53 -19.45
C GLY A 159 17.81 -8.05 -19.09
N ASN A 160 18.21 -7.16 -20.01
CA ASN A 160 18.11 -5.72 -19.82
C ASN A 160 16.74 -5.13 -20.25
N ALA A 161 15.82 -5.95 -20.77
CA ALA A 161 14.48 -5.48 -21.11
C ALA A 161 13.59 -5.48 -19.86
N GLN A 162 12.85 -4.40 -19.65
CA GLN A 162 12.05 -4.13 -18.46
C GLN A 162 10.57 -4.13 -18.82
N TYR A 163 9.73 -4.69 -17.94
CA TYR A 163 8.29 -4.77 -18.14
C TYR A 163 7.56 -4.46 -16.84
N VAL A 164 6.65 -3.50 -16.88
CA VAL A 164 5.83 -3.07 -15.74
C VAL A 164 4.38 -3.07 -16.14
N TYR A 165 3.55 -3.67 -15.31
CA TYR A 165 2.13 -3.84 -15.55
C TYR A 165 1.33 -3.13 -14.47
N PHE A 166 0.32 -2.37 -14.90
CA PHE A 166 -0.62 -1.66 -14.04
C PHE A 166 -1.99 -1.61 -14.71
N CYS A 167 -3.02 -1.23 -13.95
CA CYS A 167 -4.36 -1.04 -14.46
C CYS A 167 -4.57 0.45 -14.77
N GLY A 168 -4.74 0.78 -16.04
CA GLY A 168 -4.95 2.14 -16.51
C GLY A 168 -6.31 2.71 -16.12
N SER A 169 -6.40 4.04 -16.11
CA SER A 169 -7.63 4.81 -15.89
C SER A 169 -8.76 4.52 -16.91
N ASP A 170 -8.44 3.84 -18.02
CA ASP A 170 -9.39 3.36 -19.03
C ASP A 170 -10.06 2.01 -18.69
N GLY A 171 -9.60 1.32 -17.63
CA GLY A 171 -10.05 -0.01 -17.19
C GLY A 171 -9.32 -1.20 -17.85
N SER A 172 -8.19 -0.95 -18.53
CA SER A 172 -7.34 -1.97 -19.15
C SER A 172 -6.10 -2.25 -18.31
N VAL A 173 -5.47 -3.40 -18.55
CA VAL A 173 -4.08 -3.61 -18.11
C VAL A 173 -3.16 -3.01 -19.16
N HIS A 174 -2.20 -2.20 -18.72
CA HIS A 174 -1.16 -1.60 -19.54
C HIS A 174 0.18 -2.25 -19.25
N GLU A 175 1.04 -2.36 -20.26
CA GLU A 175 2.44 -2.72 -20.16
C GLU A 175 3.28 -1.49 -20.52
N TYR A 176 4.04 -0.96 -19.57
CA TYR A 176 5.18 -0.12 -19.88
C TYR A 176 6.39 -1.03 -20.13
N SER A 177 7.01 -0.88 -21.29
CA SER A 177 8.18 -1.68 -21.67
C SER A 177 9.35 -0.83 -22.13
N TYR A 178 10.56 -1.29 -21.79
CA TYR A 178 11.84 -0.68 -22.16
C TYR A 178 12.84 -1.77 -22.57
N GLY A 179 13.67 -1.52 -23.58
CA GLY A 179 14.64 -2.49 -24.13
C GLY A 179 14.02 -3.66 -24.90
N ASN A 180 12.69 -3.77 -24.93
CA ASN A 180 11.96 -4.83 -25.64
C ASN A 180 12.29 -4.84 -27.14
N ASN A 181 12.71 -5.99 -27.67
CA ASN A 181 13.22 -6.16 -29.03
C ASN A 181 14.31 -5.14 -29.45
N GLY A 182 15.09 -4.63 -28.48
CA GLY A 182 16.13 -3.62 -28.71
C GLY A 182 15.65 -2.17 -28.79
N ASN A 183 14.37 -1.89 -28.50
CA ASN A 183 13.88 -0.52 -28.39
C ASN A 183 14.15 0.06 -26.99
N PHE A 184 15.19 0.86 -26.85
CA PHE A 184 15.58 1.54 -25.59
C PHE A 184 14.84 2.86 -25.36
N ASN A 185 13.55 2.89 -25.69
CA ASN A 185 12.61 3.95 -25.30
C ASN A 185 11.46 3.30 -24.53
N TRP A 186 10.89 4.01 -23.57
CA TRP A 186 9.65 3.57 -22.92
C TRP A 186 8.50 3.56 -23.93
N VAL A 187 7.72 2.49 -23.91
CA VAL A 187 6.51 2.32 -24.73
C VAL A 187 5.37 1.86 -23.85
N ASP A 188 4.23 2.57 -23.93
CA ASP A 188 2.95 2.08 -23.42
C ASP A 188 2.30 1.13 -24.44
N ALA A 189 2.00 -0.09 -24.00
CA ALA A 189 1.21 -1.07 -24.72
C ALA A 189 -0.02 -1.45 -23.89
N ARG A 190 -1.19 -0.95 -24.30
CA ARG A 190 -2.49 -1.44 -23.81
C ARG A 190 -2.65 -2.92 -24.15
N LEU A 191 -2.73 -3.78 -23.12
CA LEU A 191 -2.90 -5.21 -23.31
C LEU A 191 -4.37 -5.54 -23.66
N PRO A 192 -4.61 -6.56 -24.51
CA PRO A 192 -5.64 -6.48 -25.52
C PRO A 192 -7.06 -6.69 -25.00
N SER A 193 -8.11 -6.26 -25.68
CA SER A 193 -8.33 -5.27 -26.78
C SER A 193 -9.77 -5.43 -27.28
N VAL A 194 -10.35 -6.62 -27.05
CA VAL A 194 -11.78 -6.90 -27.14
C VAL A 194 -12.39 -6.82 -25.74
N TYR A 195 -13.53 -6.15 -25.65
CA TYR A 195 -14.37 -6.00 -24.45
C TYR A 195 -14.69 -7.35 -23.77
N PRO A 196 -14.80 -7.43 -22.42
CA PRO A 196 -14.93 -6.32 -21.46
C PRO A 196 -13.61 -5.82 -20.88
N LYS A 197 -13.68 -4.60 -20.34
CA LYS A 197 -12.68 -3.99 -19.44
C LYS A 197 -12.24 -5.01 -18.40
N GLY A 198 -10.92 -5.24 -18.32
CA GLY A 198 -10.36 -6.33 -17.53
C GLY A 198 -10.17 -5.95 -16.07
N CYS A 199 -9.62 -4.77 -15.84
CA CYS A 199 -9.19 -4.30 -14.54
C CYS A 199 -9.95 -3.02 -14.19
N GLU A 200 -11.17 -3.18 -13.66
CA GLU A 200 -11.97 -2.06 -13.17
C GLU A 200 -11.59 -1.70 -11.72
N PHE A 201 -12.01 -0.51 -11.30
CA PHE A 201 -11.39 0.31 -10.26
C PHE A 201 -11.21 -0.32 -8.87
N ALA A 202 -10.03 -0.05 -8.29
CA ALA A 202 -9.71 0.14 -6.87
C ALA A 202 -10.17 -0.88 -5.81
N PRO A 203 -9.23 -1.42 -5.00
CA PRO A 203 -7.90 -1.89 -5.35
C PRO A 203 -7.95 -3.14 -6.23
N ALA A 204 -7.14 -3.16 -7.28
CA ALA A 204 -6.97 -4.32 -8.13
C ALA A 204 -5.62 -4.97 -7.87
N GLY A 205 -5.60 -6.04 -7.06
CA GLY A 205 -4.43 -6.89 -6.94
C GLY A 205 -3.96 -7.34 -8.32
N LEU A 206 -2.68 -7.13 -8.61
CA LEU A 206 -2.02 -7.50 -9.85
C LEU A 206 -0.66 -8.10 -9.51
N VAL A 207 -0.35 -9.26 -10.11
CA VAL A 207 0.98 -9.88 -10.04
C VAL A 207 1.41 -10.33 -11.43
N ALA A 208 2.68 -10.12 -11.76
CA ALA A 208 3.24 -10.50 -13.05
C ALA A 208 4.54 -11.27 -12.89
N PHE A 209 4.71 -12.34 -13.67
CA PHE A 209 5.94 -13.12 -13.70
C PHE A 209 6.13 -13.80 -15.06
N THR A 210 7.33 -14.32 -15.32
CA THR A 210 7.65 -15.14 -16.48
C THR A 210 7.56 -16.63 -16.14
N THR A 211 7.44 -17.48 -17.16
CA THR A 211 7.82 -18.90 -17.05
C THR A 211 9.08 -19.21 -17.86
N ALA A 212 9.73 -20.32 -17.54
CA ALA A 212 11.03 -20.67 -18.12
C ALA A 212 11.02 -20.85 -19.64
N THR A 213 9.97 -21.43 -20.22
CA THR A 213 9.93 -21.66 -21.67
C THR A 213 9.67 -20.35 -22.42
N ASN A 214 10.66 -19.91 -23.21
CA ASN A 214 10.63 -18.71 -24.05
C ASN A 214 10.32 -17.39 -23.31
N ASN A 215 10.49 -17.33 -21.98
CA ASN A 215 10.11 -16.20 -21.14
C ASN A 215 8.65 -15.73 -21.40
N THR A 216 7.70 -16.67 -21.55
CA THR A 216 6.29 -16.26 -21.70
C THR A 216 5.86 -15.44 -20.49
N ARG A 217 5.14 -14.34 -20.75
CA ARG A 217 4.83 -13.31 -19.75
C ARG A 217 3.40 -13.49 -19.27
N HIS A 218 3.21 -13.54 -17.96
CA HIS A 218 1.93 -13.82 -17.32
C HIS A 218 1.58 -12.66 -16.40
N VAL A 219 0.35 -12.16 -16.50
CA VAL A 219 -0.18 -11.10 -15.65
C VAL A 219 -1.51 -11.56 -15.10
N PHE A 220 -1.60 -11.67 -13.78
CA PHE A 220 -2.80 -12.07 -13.06
C PHE A 220 -3.38 -10.85 -12.34
N PHE A 221 -4.69 -10.66 -12.43
CA PHE A 221 -5.33 -9.47 -11.87
C PHE A 221 -6.80 -9.71 -11.51
N HIS A 222 -7.32 -8.90 -10.58
CA HIS A 222 -8.72 -8.93 -10.20
C HIS A 222 -9.62 -8.21 -11.21
N SER A 223 -10.68 -8.86 -11.69
CA SER A 223 -11.74 -8.17 -12.43
C SER A 223 -12.80 -7.59 -11.49
N HIS A 224 -12.88 -6.27 -11.41
CA HIS A 224 -13.91 -5.53 -10.66
C HIS A 224 -15.15 -5.16 -11.51
N ALA A 225 -15.35 -5.78 -12.69
CA ALA A 225 -16.40 -5.42 -13.66
C ALA A 225 -17.83 -5.32 -13.06
N THR A 226 -18.08 -6.03 -11.97
CA THR A 226 -19.07 -5.67 -10.95
C THR A 226 -18.52 -6.16 -9.59
N GLN A 227 -18.94 -5.55 -8.48
CA GLN A 227 -18.54 -5.98 -7.12
C GLN A 227 -18.89 -7.44 -6.76
N THR A 228 -19.61 -8.15 -7.64
CA THR A 228 -20.10 -9.54 -7.47
C THR A 228 -19.31 -10.58 -8.29
N THR A 229 -18.50 -10.17 -9.28
CA THR A 229 -17.72 -11.12 -10.10
C THR A 229 -16.48 -11.59 -9.38
N ARG A 230 -15.58 -10.67 -8.96
CA ARG A 230 -14.34 -10.94 -8.20
C ARG A 230 -13.53 -12.14 -8.71
N THR A 231 -13.48 -12.32 -10.03
CA THR A 231 -12.72 -13.40 -10.66
C THR A 231 -11.27 -12.98 -10.89
N ILE A 232 -10.35 -13.93 -10.71
CA ILE A 232 -8.97 -13.77 -11.16
C ILE A 232 -8.95 -13.92 -12.67
N ARG A 233 -8.37 -12.95 -13.35
CA ARG A 233 -8.10 -12.96 -14.79
C ARG A 233 -6.62 -13.23 -15.03
N HIS A 234 -6.32 -13.79 -16.19
CA HIS A 234 -4.96 -14.05 -16.65
C HIS A 234 -4.79 -13.48 -18.05
N LEU A 235 -3.85 -12.56 -18.20
CA LEU A 235 -3.29 -12.17 -19.48
C LEU A 235 -1.99 -12.95 -19.69
N VAL A 236 -1.89 -13.69 -20.80
CA VAL A 236 -0.71 -14.49 -21.16
C VAL A 236 -0.18 -14.07 -22.52
N PHE A 237 1.11 -13.77 -22.59
CA PHE A 237 1.85 -13.47 -23.82
C PHE A 237 2.66 -14.67 -24.27
N ASN A 238 2.30 -15.23 -25.43
CA ASN A 238 2.98 -16.41 -25.99
C ASN A 238 4.18 -16.08 -26.89
N GLY A 239 4.80 -14.91 -26.72
CA GLY A 239 5.86 -14.41 -27.60
C GLY A 239 5.37 -13.69 -28.87
N LYS A 240 4.06 -13.72 -29.18
CA LYS A 240 3.48 -13.06 -30.36
C LYS A 240 2.16 -12.34 -30.10
N VAL A 241 1.27 -12.95 -29.33
CA VAL A 241 -0.05 -12.39 -29.00
C VAL A 241 -0.33 -12.56 -27.51
N TRP A 242 -1.03 -11.57 -26.99
CA TRP A 242 -1.65 -11.63 -25.67
C TRP A 242 -3.02 -12.32 -25.75
N LYS A 243 -3.35 -13.15 -24.77
CA LYS A 243 -4.67 -13.78 -24.60
C LYS A 243 -5.20 -13.53 -23.20
N ASN A 244 -6.51 -13.30 -23.07
CA ASN A 244 -7.19 -13.07 -21.80
C ASN A 244 -8.04 -14.30 -21.41
N GLN A 245 -7.89 -14.78 -20.18
CA GLN A 245 -8.62 -15.91 -19.62
C GLN A 245 -9.29 -15.53 -18.28
N ASN A 246 -10.39 -16.20 -17.94
CA ASN A 246 -11.00 -16.15 -16.61
C ASN A 246 -10.56 -17.41 -15.85
N ILE A 247 -9.52 -17.32 -15.02
CA ILE A 247 -8.95 -18.52 -14.41
C ILE A 247 -9.78 -19.01 -13.22
N THR A 248 -10.56 -18.16 -12.55
CA THR A 248 -11.60 -18.61 -11.60
C THR A 248 -12.61 -19.54 -12.26
N ALA A 249 -13.02 -19.26 -13.50
CA ALA A 249 -13.94 -20.13 -14.24
C ALA A 249 -13.26 -21.44 -14.72
N LEU A 250 -11.96 -21.40 -15.02
CA LEU A 250 -11.20 -22.58 -15.47
C LEU A 250 -10.82 -23.51 -14.30
N SER A 251 -10.45 -22.96 -13.15
CA SER A 251 -10.22 -23.72 -11.91
C SER A 251 -11.52 -24.20 -11.26
N LYS A 252 -12.64 -23.54 -11.56
CA LYS A 252 -13.94 -23.64 -10.85
C LYS A 252 -13.84 -23.27 -9.37
N GLY A 253 -12.82 -22.49 -9.02
CA GLY A 253 -12.42 -22.22 -7.65
C GLY A 253 -13.08 -21.02 -7.00
N ALA A 254 -12.52 -20.65 -5.85
CA ALA A 254 -12.95 -19.48 -5.09
C ALA A 254 -12.85 -18.15 -5.86
N LYS A 255 -13.59 -17.16 -5.35
CA LYS A 255 -13.51 -15.77 -5.78
C LYS A 255 -12.73 -14.99 -4.74
N ALA A 256 -11.85 -14.10 -5.18
CA ALA A 256 -11.14 -13.21 -4.27
C ALA A 256 -12.11 -12.35 -3.45
N GLN A 257 -11.68 -11.90 -2.28
CA GLN A 257 -12.34 -10.79 -1.60
C GLN A 257 -12.18 -9.50 -2.41
N SER A 258 -12.94 -8.47 -2.02
CA SER A 258 -12.71 -7.13 -2.58
C SER A 258 -11.31 -6.66 -2.21
N ALA A 259 -10.69 -5.84 -3.06
CA ALA A 259 -9.53 -5.04 -2.66
C ALA A 259 -8.26 -5.80 -2.22
N ASN A 260 -8.14 -7.10 -2.52
CA ASN A 260 -7.01 -7.94 -2.10
C ASN A 260 -5.85 -7.89 -3.10
N TYR A 261 -4.62 -8.04 -2.60
CA TYR A 261 -3.41 -8.17 -3.40
C TYR A 261 -3.06 -9.63 -3.70
N LEU A 262 -2.51 -9.83 -4.89
CA LEU A 262 -2.02 -11.11 -5.38
C LEU A 262 -0.53 -11.27 -5.13
N SER A 263 -0.10 -12.49 -4.86
CA SER A 263 1.27 -12.92 -5.10
C SER A 263 1.29 -14.18 -5.97
N GLY A 264 2.45 -14.55 -6.49
CA GLY A 264 2.60 -15.72 -7.33
C GLY A 264 3.95 -15.79 -8.02
N PHE A 265 4.26 -16.97 -8.53
CA PHE A 265 5.52 -17.29 -9.19
C PHE A 265 5.37 -18.52 -10.09
N SER A 266 6.42 -18.83 -10.85
CA SER A 266 6.52 -20.04 -11.65
C SER A 266 7.54 -21.05 -11.09
N ILE A 267 7.34 -22.33 -11.35
CA ILE A 267 8.38 -23.36 -11.26
C ILE A 267 8.45 -24.06 -12.63
N GLY A 268 9.46 -23.71 -13.43
CA GLY A 268 9.48 -24.09 -14.85
C GLY A 268 8.35 -23.38 -15.60
N ASP A 269 7.41 -24.17 -16.15
CA ASP A 269 6.16 -23.66 -16.77
C ASP A 269 4.91 -23.81 -15.89
N ALA A 270 5.05 -24.46 -14.72
CA ALA A 270 3.98 -24.47 -13.73
C ALA A 270 3.82 -23.07 -13.13
N GLN A 271 2.59 -22.59 -12.99
CA GLN A 271 2.25 -21.28 -12.43
C GLN A 271 1.50 -21.46 -11.12
N TYR A 272 1.77 -20.60 -10.14
CA TYR A 272 1.12 -20.60 -8.83
C TYR A 272 0.74 -19.15 -8.49
N VAL A 273 -0.54 -18.91 -8.16
CA VAL A 273 -1.08 -17.59 -7.83
C VAL A 273 -1.87 -17.69 -6.54
N TYR A 274 -1.53 -16.86 -5.56
CA TYR A 274 -2.11 -16.86 -4.23
C TYR A 274 -2.93 -15.59 -3.98
N PHE A 275 -4.14 -15.78 -3.46
CA PHE A 275 -5.08 -14.72 -3.16
C PHE A 275 -5.94 -15.08 -1.94
N THR A 276 -6.62 -14.11 -1.35
CA THR A 276 -7.53 -14.33 -0.22
C THR A 276 -8.98 -14.26 -0.68
N ASP A 277 -9.79 -15.24 -0.27
CA ASP A 277 -11.21 -15.31 -0.58
C ASP A 277 -12.07 -14.42 0.33
N LYS A 278 -13.37 -14.33 0.04
CA LYS A 278 -14.36 -13.54 0.81
C LYS A 278 -14.59 -13.99 2.26
N ASN A 279 -14.02 -15.11 2.69
CA ASN A 279 -14.11 -15.66 4.04
C ASN A 279 -12.75 -15.61 4.77
N GLY A 280 -11.71 -15.01 4.15
CA GLY A 280 -10.37 -14.92 4.73
C GLY A 280 -9.44 -16.11 4.43
N HIS A 281 -9.89 -17.11 3.66
CA HIS A 281 -9.06 -18.25 3.30
C HIS A 281 -8.07 -17.87 2.19
N VAL A 282 -6.83 -18.34 2.29
CA VAL A 282 -5.83 -18.22 1.22
C VAL A 282 -6.02 -19.37 0.23
N HIS A 283 -6.15 -19.03 -1.04
CA HIS A 283 -6.31 -19.99 -2.14
C HIS A 283 -5.09 -19.98 -3.07
N GLU A 284 -4.68 -21.15 -3.53
CA GLU A 284 -3.76 -21.36 -4.64
C GLU A 284 -4.57 -21.64 -5.91
N PHE A 285 -4.46 -20.76 -6.90
CA PHE A 285 -4.72 -21.15 -8.29
C PHE A 285 -3.42 -21.60 -8.93
N SER A 286 -3.34 -22.88 -9.28
CA SER A 286 -2.17 -23.45 -9.93
C SER A 286 -2.48 -24.02 -11.31
N PHE A 287 -1.51 -23.88 -12.21
CA PHE A 287 -1.53 -24.46 -13.55
C PHE A 287 -0.31 -25.36 -13.73
N VAL A 288 -0.56 -26.64 -14.06
CA VAL A 288 0.49 -27.59 -14.50
C VAL A 288 0.11 -28.15 -15.87
N SER A 289 -1.11 -28.67 -15.99
CA SER A 289 -1.73 -29.10 -17.25
C SER A 289 -3.13 -28.49 -17.47
N SER A 290 -3.80 -28.12 -16.38
CA SER A 290 -5.04 -27.36 -16.33
C SER A 290 -5.04 -26.51 -15.05
N TRP A 291 -5.86 -25.46 -15.04
CA TRP A 291 -6.07 -24.64 -13.84
C TRP A 291 -6.80 -25.44 -12.77
N GLN A 292 -6.31 -25.40 -11.53
CA GLN A 292 -6.93 -25.99 -10.34
C GLN A 292 -7.08 -24.92 -9.25
N ASP A 293 -7.87 -25.23 -8.23
CA ASP A 293 -8.04 -24.43 -7.00
C ASP A 293 -7.73 -25.31 -5.79
N LEU A 294 -7.05 -24.73 -4.81
CA LEU A 294 -6.79 -25.33 -3.51
C LEU A 294 -6.93 -24.27 -2.43
N ASP A 295 -7.81 -24.51 -1.46
CA ASP A 295 -7.83 -23.78 -0.19
C ASP A 295 -6.58 -24.14 0.62
N VAL A 296 -5.57 -23.27 0.58
CA VAL A 296 -4.28 -23.46 1.25
C VAL A 296 -4.47 -23.40 2.77
N THR A 297 -5.32 -22.50 3.27
CA THR A 297 -5.61 -22.37 4.70
C THR A 297 -6.21 -23.67 5.25
N ALA A 298 -7.18 -24.28 4.55
CA ALA A 298 -7.72 -25.58 4.95
C ALA A 298 -6.71 -26.73 4.78
N ALA A 299 -5.91 -26.71 3.70
CA ALA A 299 -4.92 -27.75 3.44
C ALA A 299 -3.73 -27.72 4.42
N SER A 300 -3.36 -26.55 4.93
CA SER A 300 -2.27 -26.35 5.89
C SER A 300 -2.67 -26.53 7.35
N GLY A 301 -3.98 -26.55 7.63
CA GLY A 301 -4.53 -26.47 8.98
C GLY A 301 -4.44 -25.08 9.61
N GLY A 302 -4.23 -24.04 8.79
CA GLY A 302 -4.07 -22.66 9.22
C GLY A 302 -5.36 -21.93 9.58
N VAL A 303 -5.22 -20.68 9.99
CA VAL A 303 -6.34 -19.82 10.44
C VAL A 303 -6.71 -18.83 9.32
N PRO A 304 -8.00 -18.63 8.98
CA PRO A 304 -8.40 -17.59 8.03
C PRO A 304 -8.07 -16.17 8.53
N GLY A 305 -7.74 -15.27 7.61
CA GLY A 305 -7.52 -13.86 7.91
C GLY A 305 -8.80 -13.03 8.04
N GLY A 306 -8.70 -11.87 8.69
CA GLY A 306 -9.77 -10.88 8.65
C GLY A 306 -9.97 -10.31 7.24
N THR A 307 -11.21 -10.12 6.83
CA THR A 307 -11.53 -9.62 5.48
C THR A 307 -11.42 -8.09 5.43
N PHE A 308 -10.23 -7.58 5.07
CA PHE A 308 -9.94 -6.16 4.99
C PHE A 308 -9.46 -5.75 3.59
N THR A 309 -9.87 -4.54 3.16
CA THR A 309 -9.29 -3.82 2.01
C THR A 309 -7.77 -3.81 2.11
N GLY A 310 -7.03 -4.09 1.04
CA GLY A 310 -5.57 -4.01 1.04
C GLY A 310 -4.82 -5.18 1.67
N SER A 311 -5.51 -6.18 2.22
CA SER A 311 -4.86 -7.43 2.61
C SER A 311 -4.21 -8.11 1.41
N GLY A 312 -3.09 -8.78 1.60
CA GLY A 312 -2.33 -9.46 0.55
C GLY A 312 -1.64 -10.72 1.05
N THR A 313 -1.08 -11.47 0.10
CA THR A 313 -0.14 -12.56 0.36
C THR A 313 1.24 -12.16 -0.13
N ALA A 314 2.29 -12.69 0.48
CA ALA A 314 3.61 -12.80 -0.14
C ALA A 314 3.87 -14.29 -0.45
N SER A 315 4.52 -14.60 -1.56
CA SER A 315 4.82 -15.99 -1.90
C SER A 315 6.06 -16.12 -2.78
N PHE A 316 6.85 -17.17 -2.54
CA PHE A 316 8.00 -17.51 -3.38
C PHE A 316 8.33 -19.01 -3.29
N VAL A 317 9.13 -19.49 -4.23
CA VAL A 317 9.79 -20.81 -4.14
C VAL A 317 11.13 -20.66 -3.41
N VAL A 318 11.43 -21.55 -2.47
CA VAL A 318 12.74 -21.56 -1.77
C VAL A 318 13.83 -21.91 -2.79
N PRO A 319 14.87 -21.06 -2.97
CA PRO A 319 15.88 -21.23 -4.02
C PRO A 319 16.52 -22.62 -4.05
N GLY A 320 16.65 -23.20 -5.24
CA GLY A 320 17.22 -24.54 -5.43
C GLY A 320 16.32 -25.70 -5.03
N THR A 321 15.05 -25.45 -4.69
CA THR A 321 14.08 -26.48 -4.26
C THR A 321 12.75 -26.38 -5.01
N THR A 322 11.77 -27.23 -4.65
CA THR A 322 10.35 -27.10 -5.03
C THR A 322 9.44 -26.70 -3.87
N GLN A 323 10.02 -26.33 -2.71
CA GLN A 323 9.29 -25.88 -1.54
C GLN A 323 8.68 -24.50 -1.81
N ARG A 324 7.39 -24.36 -1.54
CA ARG A 324 6.65 -23.11 -1.73
C ARG A 324 6.33 -22.51 -0.37
N GLU A 325 6.55 -21.22 -0.22
CA GLU A 325 6.21 -20.46 0.98
C GLU A 325 5.13 -19.45 0.63
N VAL A 326 4.13 -19.32 1.50
CA VAL A 326 3.04 -18.34 1.38
C VAL A 326 2.84 -17.70 2.75
N TYR A 327 2.94 -16.38 2.79
CA TYR A 327 2.81 -15.57 4.01
C TYR A 327 1.57 -14.69 3.92
N TYR A 328 0.81 -14.61 5.01
CA TYR A 328 -0.47 -13.92 5.06
C TYR A 328 -0.79 -13.48 6.50
N ALA A 329 -1.58 -12.42 6.66
CA ALA A 329 -2.08 -11.99 7.96
C ALA A 329 -3.32 -12.81 8.33
N ALA A 330 -3.34 -13.42 9.52
CA ALA A 330 -4.40 -14.32 9.96
C ALA A 330 -5.08 -13.88 11.26
N GLY A 331 -6.28 -14.42 11.52
CA GLY A 331 -6.99 -14.23 12.79
C GLY A 331 -7.44 -12.78 13.08
N ASN A 332 -7.85 -12.55 14.32
CA ASN A 332 -8.28 -11.22 14.81
C ASN A 332 -7.10 -10.34 15.24
N ASN A 333 -5.95 -10.96 15.51
CA ASN A 333 -4.65 -10.39 15.85
C ASN A 333 -3.86 -9.92 14.61
N GLN A 334 -4.22 -10.41 13.41
CA GLN A 334 -3.52 -10.14 12.14
C GLN A 334 -2.09 -10.68 12.12
N ASP A 335 -1.82 -11.72 12.92
CA ASP A 335 -0.51 -12.35 13.05
C ASP A 335 -0.01 -12.88 11.70
N VAL A 336 1.30 -12.82 11.49
CA VAL A 336 1.91 -13.27 10.24
C VAL A 336 1.99 -14.80 10.26
N HIS A 337 1.14 -15.45 9.49
CA HIS A 337 1.18 -16.88 9.27
C HIS A 337 2.02 -17.23 8.04
N ARG A 338 2.59 -18.43 8.07
CA ARG A 338 3.33 -19.06 6.97
C ARG A 338 2.73 -20.42 6.67
N ALA A 339 2.09 -20.55 5.52
CA ALA A 339 1.79 -21.84 4.92
C ALA A 339 2.98 -22.29 4.06
N THR A 340 3.60 -23.41 4.43
CA THR A 340 4.71 -24.02 3.69
C THR A 340 4.22 -25.28 2.97
N PHE A 341 4.50 -25.42 1.67
CA PHE A 341 4.36 -26.68 0.94
C PHE A 341 5.71 -27.37 0.85
N HIS A 342 5.85 -28.52 1.52
CA HIS A 342 7.06 -29.34 1.50
C HIS A 342 6.69 -30.82 1.57
N ASN A 343 7.42 -31.70 0.88
CA ASN A 343 7.14 -33.15 0.80
C ASN A 343 5.65 -33.48 0.51
N ASN A 344 5.08 -32.83 -0.50
CA ASN A 344 3.67 -32.96 -0.90
C ASN A 344 2.62 -32.64 0.17
N THR A 345 3.00 -31.96 1.24
CA THR A 345 2.14 -31.62 2.39
C THR A 345 2.16 -30.11 2.60
N TRP A 346 1.01 -29.53 2.90
CA TRP A 346 0.91 -28.16 3.40
C TRP A 346 0.94 -28.18 4.93
N THR A 347 1.66 -27.24 5.54
CA THR A 347 1.69 -27.03 6.99
C THR A 347 1.68 -25.55 7.30
N ASP A 348 0.86 -25.13 8.25
CA ASP A 348 0.83 -23.75 8.73
C ASP A 348 1.82 -23.51 9.89
N SER A 349 2.19 -22.25 10.11
CA SER A 349 2.94 -21.80 11.28
C SER A 349 2.61 -20.33 11.54
N ASP A 350 2.07 -20.04 12.73
CA ASP A 350 1.96 -18.68 13.24
C ASP A 350 3.36 -18.16 13.59
N LEU A 351 3.91 -17.26 12.79
CA LEU A 351 5.25 -16.71 13.00
C LEU A 351 5.26 -15.65 14.09
N SER A 352 4.25 -14.77 14.15
CA SER A 352 4.15 -13.75 15.21
C SER A 352 4.08 -14.38 16.60
N SER A 353 3.31 -15.46 16.77
CA SER A 353 3.31 -16.24 18.01
C SER A 353 4.67 -16.92 18.29
N LEU A 354 5.32 -17.46 17.25
CA LEU A 354 6.63 -18.12 17.37
C LEU A 354 7.75 -17.14 17.78
N THR A 355 7.70 -15.89 17.32
CA THR A 355 8.69 -14.84 17.66
C THR A 355 8.27 -13.95 18.83
N GLY A 356 7.02 -14.01 19.28
CA GLY A 356 6.47 -13.23 20.38
C GLY A 356 6.18 -11.77 20.01
N THR A 357 5.69 -11.52 18.79
CA THR A 357 5.62 -10.20 18.16
C THR A 357 4.23 -9.82 17.67
N SER A 358 4.09 -8.61 17.09
CA SER A 358 2.81 -8.07 16.64
C SER A 358 2.45 -8.54 15.22
N GLY A 359 1.15 -8.68 14.96
CA GLY A 359 0.63 -8.86 13.62
C GLY A 359 0.75 -7.63 12.70
N VAL A 360 0.26 -7.78 11.48
CA VAL A 360 0.28 -6.77 10.41
C VAL A 360 -0.77 -5.69 10.64
N ILE A 361 -0.44 -4.43 10.33
CA ILE A 361 -1.44 -3.36 10.29
C ILE A 361 -2.46 -3.60 9.18
N SER A 362 -3.74 -3.42 9.49
CA SER A 362 -4.81 -3.61 8.51
C SER A 362 -4.58 -2.75 7.28
N GLN A 363 -4.87 -3.29 6.09
CA GLN A 363 -4.65 -2.65 4.80
C GLN A 363 -3.18 -2.50 4.37
N SER A 364 -2.23 -3.20 4.98
CA SER A 364 -0.84 -3.27 4.48
C SER A 364 -0.56 -4.55 3.68
N GLN A 365 0.27 -4.41 2.64
CA GLN A 365 0.89 -5.55 1.97
C GLN A 365 1.94 -6.23 2.86
N ILE A 366 2.07 -7.54 2.66
CA ILE A 366 3.24 -8.30 3.06
C ILE A 366 4.09 -8.49 1.79
N THR A 367 5.40 -8.32 1.87
CA THR A 367 6.34 -8.74 0.83
C THR A 367 7.35 -9.72 1.39
N GLY A 368 7.98 -10.54 0.54
CA GLY A 368 8.94 -11.53 1.01
C GLY A 368 9.74 -12.14 -0.11
N PHE A 369 10.98 -12.52 0.21
CA PHE A 369 11.94 -13.09 -0.71
C PHE A 369 13.04 -13.84 0.06
N ALA A 370 13.75 -14.73 -0.64
CA ALA A 370 14.93 -15.40 -0.11
C ALA A 370 16.21 -14.67 -0.52
N THR A 371 17.23 -14.68 0.34
CA THR A 371 18.59 -14.24 0.00
C THR A 371 19.49 -15.44 -0.33
N THR A 372 20.46 -15.24 -1.22
CA THR A 372 21.42 -16.28 -1.64
C THR A 372 22.84 -15.73 -1.61
N PRO A 373 23.88 -16.52 -1.24
CA PRO A 373 23.86 -17.96 -0.99
C PRO A 373 23.55 -18.36 0.47
N ASN A 374 23.18 -17.41 1.34
CA ASN A 374 22.97 -17.70 2.77
C ASN A 374 21.69 -18.51 3.08
N ASN A 375 20.81 -18.72 2.09
CA ASN A 375 19.55 -19.48 2.18
C ASN A 375 18.59 -18.99 3.27
N GLN A 376 18.65 -17.70 3.60
CA GLN A 376 17.71 -17.08 4.53
C GLN A 376 16.41 -16.71 3.80
N LEU A 377 15.29 -16.77 4.53
CA LEU A 377 13.98 -16.35 4.05
C LEU A 377 13.57 -15.09 4.81
N HIS A 378 13.03 -14.09 4.12
CA HIS A 378 12.65 -12.81 4.71
C HIS A 378 11.23 -12.43 4.33
N VAL A 379 10.52 -11.82 5.28
CA VAL A 379 9.14 -11.37 5.16
C VAL A 379 9.04 -10.01 5.84
N TYR A 380 8.49 -9.02 5.14
CA TYR A 380 8.39 -7.64 5.61
C TYR A 380 6.94 -7.18 5.57
N PHE A 381 6.56 -6.46 6.61
CA PHE A 381 5.20 -5.99 6.84
C PHE A 381 5.24 -4.75 7.73
N SER A 382 4.22 -3.90 7.64
CA SER A 382 4.05 -2.79 8.60
C SER A 382 3.34 -3.33 9.85
N SER A 383 3.90 -3.12 11.04
CA SER A 383 3.39 -3.68 12.31
C SER A 383 2.14 -2.96 12.81
N PHE A 384 1.16 -3.72 13.33
CA PHE A 384 -0.10 -3.20 13.86
C PHE A 384 0.08 -2.25 15.05
N GLY A 385 1.13 -2.43 15.86
CA GLY A 385 1.29 -1.70 17.13
C GLY A 385 1.86 -0.28 16.99
N ASN A 386 2.73 -0.06 16.01
CA ASN A 386 3.53 1.16 15.84
C ASN A 386 3.58 1.68 14.38
N GLY A 387 3.19 0.88 13.39
CA GLY A 387 3.32 1.22 11.97
C GLY A 387 4.72 1.02 11.39
N ASP A 388 5.73 0.73 12.20
CA ASP A 388 7.10 0.48 11.70
C ASP A 388 7.14 -0.76 10.79
N VAL A 389 8.08 -0.77 9.85
CA VAL A 389 8.36 -1.95 9.02
C VAL A 389 9.13 -2.96 9.87
N ASN A 390 8.52 -4.12 10.09
CA ASN A 390 9.16 -5.24 10.76
C ASN A 390 9.58 -6.29 9.73
N GLN A 391 10.67 -6.99 10.03
CA GLN A 391 11.20 -8.12 9.27
C GLN A 391 11.10 -9.39 10.12
N LEU A 392 10.32 -10.37 9.66
CA LEU A 392 10.46 -11.76 10.09
C LEU A 392 11.47 -12.45 9.18
N PHE A 393 12.52 -13.03 9.75
CA PHE A 393 13.55 -13.75 8.98
C PHE A 393 13.87 -15.12 9.54
N TYR A 394 14.09 -16.07 8.63
CA TYR A 394 14.56 -17.42 8.93
C TYR A 394 16.07 -17.50 8.68
N ASN A 395 16.85 -17.81 9.71
CA ASN A 395 18.30 -17.81 9.64
C ASN A 395 18.93 -19.16 9.21
N GLY A 396 18.11 -20.13 8.80
CA GLY A 396 18.53 -21.52 8.55
C GLY A 396 18.34 -22.47 9.75
N SER A 397 17.90 -21.96 10.90
CA SER A 397 17.60 -22.77 12.10
C SER A 397 16.32 -22.32 12.81
N ALA A 398 16.14 -21.01 13.01
CA ALA A 398 15.01 -20.42 13.71
C ALA A 398 14.48 -19.20 12.94
N TRP A 399 13.21 -18.87 13.21
CA TRP A 399 12.63 -17.58 12.89
C TRP A 399 12.94 -16.57 13.99
N SER A 400 13.15 -15.32 13.60
CA SER A 400 13.34 -14.18 14.49
C SER A 400 12.77 -12.93 13.83
N GLU A 401 12.38 -11.95 14.65
CA GLU A 401 11.90 -10.66 14.16
C GLU A 401 12.89 -9.53 14.49
N SER A 402 12.92 -8.51 13.63
CA SER A 402 13.53 -7.23 13.90
C SER A 402 12.69 -6.08 13.34
N THR A 403 12.40 -5.07 14.16
CA THR A 403 11.92 -3.77 13.69
C THR A 403 13.04 -3.05 12.94
N LEU A 404 12.74 -2.58 11.73
CA LEU A 404 13.67 -1.87 10.87
C LEU A 404 13.67 -0.36 11.19
N PRO A 405 14.71 0.40 10.83
CA PRO A 405 14.78 1.84 11.10
C PRO A 405 13.91 2.66 10.13
N SER A 406 12.65 2.27 9.97
CA SER A 406 11.65 2.90 9.09
C SER A 406 11.05 4.17 9.69
N VAL A 407 10.39 4.98 8.86
CA VAL A 407 9.42 5.96 9.32
C VAL A 407 8.03 5.28 9.46
N PRO A 408 7.32 5.43 10.60
CA PRO A 408 6.05 4.74 10.86
C PRO A 408 4.99 4.89 9.76
N VAL A 409 4.54 3.76 9.21
CA VAL A 409 3.51 3.70 8.16
C VAL A 409 2.13 4.01 8.75
N ILE A 410 1.57 5.14 8.35
CA ILE A 410 0.21 5.57 8.73
C ILE A 410 -0.75 5.41 7.55
N VAL A 411 -1.71 4.50 7.70
CA VAL A 411 -2.73 4.17 6.71
C VAL A 411 -3.71 5.34 6.54
N ILE A 412 -3.57 6.12 5.46
CA ILE A 412 -4.49 7.21 5.12
C ILE A 412 -5.13 6.98 3.75
N GLY A 413 -6.42 6.68 3.77
CA GLY A 413 -7.31 6.66 2.60
C GLY A 413 -7.01 5.62 1.50
N GLY A 414 -6.12 4.66 1.78
CA GLY A 414 -5.85 3.55 0.89
C GLY A 414 -4.89 2.54 1.51
N PRO A 415 -4.70 1.39 0.84
CA PRO A 415 -3.86 0.31 1.35
C PRO A 415 -2.36 0.57 1.14
N CYS A 416 -1.58 0.46 2.22
CA CYS A 416 -0.13 0.68 2.19
C CYS A 416 0.60 -0.45 1.46
N THR A 417 1.42 -0.09 0.48
CA THR A 417 2.10 -1.02 -0.42
C THR A 417 3.57 -1.18 -0.09
N MET A 418 4.09 -2.35 -0.39
CA MET A 418 5.48 -2.73 -0.16
C MET A 418 5.96 -3.70 -1.25
N ALA A 419 7.12 -3.40 -1.83
CA ALA A 419 7.79 -4.26 -2.78
C ALA A 419 9.24 -4.46 -2.35
N GLY A 420 9.89 -5.52 -2.81
CA GLY A 420 11.30 -5.72 -2.49
C GLY A 420 11.91 -6.92 -3.18
N PHE A 421 13.24 -6.95 -3.17
CA PHE A 421 14.04 -8.01 -3.76
C PHE A 421 15.39 -8.10 -3.06
N ALA A 422 16.11 -9.19 -3.33
CA ALA A 422 17.50 -9.37 -2.91
C ALA A 422 18.47 -9.36 -4.10
N ILE A 423 19.65 -8.79 -3.88
CA ILE A 423 20.84 -8.97 -4.74
C ILE A 423 21.89 -9.69 -3.89
N GLY A 424 21.90 -11.02 -4.02
CA GLY A 424 22.67 -11.88 -3.13
C GLY A 424 22.13 -11.84 -1.70
N ASN A 425 22.94 -11.34 -0.76
CA ASN A 425 22.54 -11.09 0.64
C ASN A 425 22.03 -9.66 0.88
N LEU A 426 22.20 -8.74 -0.08
CA LEU A 426 21.71 -7.38 0.00
C LEU A 426 20.19 -7.39 -0.15
N GLN A 427 19.48 -6.57 0.63
CA GLN A 427 18.02 -6.55 0.68
C GLN A 427 17.54 -5.14 0.41
N HIS A 428 16.61 -4.99 -0.54
CA HIS A 428 15.96 -3.72 -0.88
C HIS A 428 14.47 -3.87 -0.61
N VAL A 429 13.91 -3.03 0.27
CA VAL A 429 12.50 -3.02 0.62
C VAL A 429 11.97 -1.59 0.43
N TYR A 430 11.07 -1.44 -0.53
CA TYR A 430 10.44 -0.17 -0.87
C TYR A 430 9.06 -0.11 -0.25
N TYR A 431 8.78 0.94 0.50
CA TYR A 431 7.52 1.11 1.23
C TYR A 431 7.06 2.56 1.22
N VAL A 432 5.76 2.76 1.44
CA VAL A 432 5.12 4.09 1.40
C VAL A 432 4.79 4.56 2.80
N SER A 433 5.34 5.70 3.21
CA SER A 433 5.18 6.26 4.57
C SER A 433 4.97 7.79 4.56
N GLN A 434 4.80 8.39 5.74
CA GLN A 434 4.78 9.85 5.92
C GLN A 434 6.16 10.36 6.33
N ASN A 435 6.37 11.68 6.28
CA ASN A 435 7.53 12.40 6.81
C ASN A 435 7.12 13.32 7.97
#